data_AF-A0A1Q3HFK4-F1
#
_entry.id   AF-A0A1Q3HFK4-F1
#
_cell.length_a   1.000
_cell.length_b   1.000
_cell.length_c   1.000
_cell.angle_alpha   90.00
_cell.angle_beta   90.00
_cell.angle_gamma   90.00
#
_symmetry.space_group_name_H-M   'P 1'
#
loop_
_entity.id
_entity.type
_entity.pdbx_description
1 polymer ?
#
loop_
_entity_poly.entity_id
_entity_poly.type
_entity_poly.pdbx_seq_one_letter_code
_entity_poly.pdbx_strand_id
1 'polypeptide(L)'
;MTENEACVSPPPDVSHLSAAELVAALRALPYRQTAFLMTRLVQDRSMRESALFYGITPEAFCVHLLRAGLALTRAAALPCREPENDVEEDVWARALAEALERETAAVPGALTGTVELCRRLRAMGREVSAALEAAEREQEESQKGQREEWLRKLAVAALLVLTAFLYCNRAEETPERRVQPRSMER
;
A
#
# COMPACT_ATOMS: atom_id res chain seq x y z
N MET A 1 -31.41 -43.89 -2.56
CA MET A 1 -30.49 -43.32 -1.57
C MET A 1 -29.42 -42.60 -2.36
N THR A 2 -29.55 -41.29 -2.51
CA THR A 2 -28.61 -40.46 -3.26
C THR A 2 -27.64 -39.84 -2.26
N GLU A 3 -26.41 -40.31 -2.27
CA GLU A 3 -25.29 -39.74 -1.52
C GLU A 3 -25.00 -38.34 -2.08
N ASN A 4 -25.19 -37.33 -1.24
CA ASN A 4 -24.70 -35.97 -1.48
C ASN A 4 -23.18 -36.01 -1.30
N GLU A 5 -22.46 -36.28 -2.39
CA GLU A 5 -21.04 -35.92 -2.47
C GLU A 5 -20.95 -34.40 -2.38
N ALA A 6 -20.59 -33.92 -1.19
CA ALA A 6 -20.24 -32.53 -0.98
C ALA A 6 -19.11 -32.19 -1.97
N CYS A 7 -19.39 -31.27 -2.89
CA CYS A 7 -18.44 -30.73 -3.83
C CYS A 7 -17.32 -30.05 -3.04
N VAL A 8 -16.23 -30.77 -2.75
CA VAL A 8 -15.04 -30.22 -2.11
C VAL A 8 -14.39 -29.30 -3.15
N SER A 9 -14.63 -28.00 -3.03
CA SER A 9 -13.92 -27.00 -3.82
C SER A 9 -12.40 -27.20 -3.63
N PRO A 10 -11.59 -27.13 -4.70
CA PRO A 10 -10.14 -27.24 -4.58
C PRO A 10 -9.62 -26.16 -3.62
N PRO A 11 -8.53 -26.43 -2.88
CA PRO A 11 -7.92 -25.44 -2.01
C PRO A 11 -7.55 -24.19 -2.84
N PRO A 12 -7.73 -22.98 -2.30
CA PRO A 12 -7.40 -21.75 -3.02
C PRO A 12 -5.91 -21.73 -3.36
N ASP A 13 -5.59 -21.60 -4.65
CA ASP A 13 -4.20 -21.60 -5.11
C ASP A 13 -3.55 -20.22 -4.90
N VAL A 14 -3.01 -20.02 -3.69
CA VAL A 14 -2.26 -18.82 -3.32
C VAL A 14 -0.87 -18.77 -3.93
N SER A 15 -0.40 -19.85 -4.56
CA SER A 15 0.96 -19.97 -5.11
C SER A 15 1.20 -19.02 -6.27
N HIS A 16 0.13 -18.65 -6.97
CA HIS A 16 0.15 -17.72 -8.10
C HIS A 16 0.26 -16.25 -7.68
N LEU A 17 -0.01 -15.91 -6.41
CA LEU A 17 0.05 -14.53 -5.95
C LEU A 17 1.49 -14.00 -6.02
N SER A 18 1.64 -12.91 -6.77
CA SER A 18 2.86 -12.15 -6.96
C SER A 18 3.09 -11.16 -5.81
N ALA A 19 4.32 -10.65 -5.68
CA ALA A 19 4.66 -9.63 -4.69
C ALA A 19 3.80 -8.37 -4.86
N ALA A 20 3.53 -7.97 -6.11
CA ALA A 20 2.75 -6.78 -6.43
C ALA A 20 1.29 -6.92 -5.96
N GLU A 21 0.68 -8.09 -6.15
CA GLU A 21 -0.69 -8.36 -5.67
C GLU A 21 -0.77 -8.39 -4.15
N LEU A 22 0.24 -8.97 -3.47
CA LEU A 22 0.33 -8.94 -2.01
C LEU A 22 0.49 -7.52 -1.48
N VAL A 23 1.32 -6.70 -2.14
CA VAL A 23 1.48 -5.27 -1.79
C VAL A 23 0.18 -4.51 -2.00
N ALA A 24 -0.53 -4.74 -3.10
CA ALA A 24 -1.82 -4.12 -3.37
C ALA A 24 -2.86 -4.50 -2.30
N ALA A 25 -2.92 -5.78 -1.92
CA ALA A 25 -3.79 -6.25 -0.85
C ALA A 25 -3.43 -5.62 0.50
N LEU A 26 -2.14 -5.57 0.87
CA LEU A 26 -1.67 -4.95 2.11
C LEU A 26 -1.98 -3.44 2.19
N ARG A 27 -1.99 -2.74 1.04
CA ARG A 27 -2.35 -1.32 0.95
C ARG A 27 -3.84 -1.06 1.09
N ALA A 28 -4.67 -2.04 0.74
CA ALA A 28 -6.11 -1.95 0.93
C ALA A 28 -6.52 -2.11 2.40
N LEU A 29 -5.63 -2.62 3.26
CA LEU A 29 -5.90 -2.83 4.68
C LEU A 29 -5.73 -1.54 5.50
N PRO A 30 -6.47 -1.41 6.62
CA PRO A 30 -6.17 -0.42 7.64
C PRO A 30 -4.73 -0.58 8.15
N TYR A 31 -4.04 0.55 8.36
CA TYR A 31 -2.63 0.60 8.79
C TYR A 31 -2.31 -0.34 9.96
N ARG A 32 -3.19 -0.38 10.98
CA ARG A 32 -2.98 -1.22 12.16
C ARG A 32 -2.95 -2.72 11.83
N GLN A 33 -3.80 -3.19 10.91
CA GLN A 33 -3.82 -4.60 10.51
C GLN A 33 -2.58 -4.95 9.69
N THR A 34 -2.20 -4.07 8.76
CA THR A 34 -0.95 -4.20 7.99
C THR A 34 0.25 -4.25 8.92
N ALA A 35 0.30 -3.40 9.95
CA ALA A 35 1.41 -3.38 10.91
C ALA A 35 1.60 -4.73 11.64
N PHE A 36 0.53 -5.38 12.10
CA PHE A 36 0.63 -6.71 12.73
C PHE A 36 1.18 -7.77 11.78
N LEU A 37 0.72 -7.78 10.52
CA LEU A 37 1.21 -8.69 9.48
C LEU A 37 2.68 -8.42 9.15
N MET A 38 3.06 -7.15 8.99
CA MET A 38 4.44 -6.76 8.68
C MET A 38 5.40 -7.14 9.81
N THR A 39 5.03 -6.86 11.07
CA THR A 39 5.87 -7.20 12.23
C THR A 39 6.09 -8.70 12.35
N ARG A 40 5.03 -9.51 12.17
CA ARG A 40 5.14 -10.96 12.37
C ARG A 40 5.69 -11.69 11.16
N LEU A 41 5.20 -11.38 9.96
CA LEU A 41 5.42 -12.18 8.75
C LEU A 41 6.57 -11.65 7.90
N VAL A 42 6.75 -10.33 7.84
CA VAL A 42 7.79 -9.72 6.99
C VAL A 42 9.09 -9.50 7.75
N GLN A 43 9.01 -9.02 8.99
CA GLN A 43 10.18 -8.84 9.86
C GLN A 43 10.58 -10.12 10.60
N ASP A 44 9.84 -11.21 10.42
CA ASP A 44 10.08 -12.54 10.99
C ASP A 44 10.29 -12.57 12.51
N ARG A 45 9.65 -11.65 13.24
CA ARG A 45 9.70 -11.66 14.71
C ARG A 45 8.91 -12.84 15.27
N SER A 46 9.32 -13.35 16.43
CA SER A 46 8.50 -14.34 17.14
C SER A 46 7.18 -13.75 17.62
N MET A 47 6.20 -14.59 17.95
CA MET A 47 4.93 -14.13 18.53
C MET A 47 5.13 -13.31 19.80
N ARG A 48 6.01 -13.78 20.69
CA ARG A 48 6.29 -13.13 21.97
C ARG A 48 6.91 -11.76 21.78
N GLU A 49 7.91 -11.64 20.89
CA GLU A 49 8.54 -10.35 20.58
C GLU A 49 7.56 -9.38 19.94
N SER A 50 6.70 -9.88 19.06
CA SER A 50 5.68 -9.06 18.41
C SER A 50 4.66 -8.52 19.42
N ALA A 51 4.18 -9.37 20.33
CA ALA A 51 3.26 -8.95 21.39
C ALA A 51 3.89 -7.91 22.32
N LEU A 52 5.15 -8.13 22.73
CA LEU A 52 5.93 -7.19 23.54
C LEU A 52 6.12 -5.84 22.85
N PHE A 53 6.39 -5.84 21.54
CA PHE A 53 6.57 -4.62 20.75
C PHE A 53 5.31 -3.72 20.78
N TYR A 54 4.12 -4.31 20.80
CA TYR A 54 2.85 -3.59 20.88
C TYR A 54 2.34 -3.39 22.31
N GLY A 55 3.04 -3.90 23.34
CA GLY A 55 2.62 -3.80 24.73
C GLY A 55 1.33 -4.55 25.06
N ILE A 56 1.05 -5.65 24.35
CA ILE A 56 -0.15 -6.47 24.53
C ILE A 56 0.19 -7.90 24.91
N THR A 57 -0.80 -8.66 25.39
CA THR A 57 -0.60 -10.08 25.69
C THR A 57 -0.42 -10.89 24.40
N PRO A 58 0.31 -12.02 24.44
CA PRO A 58 0.45 -12.90 23.28
C PRO A 58 -0.90 -13.36 22.71
N GLU A 59 -1.87 -13.65 23.57
CA GLU A 59 -3.20 -14.10 23.18
C GLU A 59 -3.95 -13.01 22.40
N ALA A 60 -3.91 -11.77 22.90
CA ALA A 60 -4.49 -10.62 22.20
C ALA A 60 -3.80 -10.36 20.86
N PHE A 61 -2.47 -10.55 20.80
CA PHE A 61 -1.73 -10.47 19.55
C PHE A 61 -2.21 -11.52 18.54
N CYS A 62 -2.39 -12.78 18.96
CA CYS A 62 -2.91 -13.84 18.09
C CYS A 62 -4.27 -13.47 17.48
N VAL A 63 -5.19 -12.93 18.27
CA VAL A 63 -6.52 -12.50 17.78
C VAL A 63 -6.39 -11.35 16.78
N HIS A 64 -5.55 -10.36 17.06
CA HIS A 64 -5.28 -9.27 16.12
C HIS A 64 -4.63 -9.76 14.82
N LEU A 65 -3.71 -10.71 14.92
CA LEU A 65 -3.08 -11.34 13.76
C LEU A 65 -4.10 -12.11 12.93
N LEU A 66 -5.00 -12.88 13.57
CA LEU A 66 -6.09 -13.58 12.89
C LEU A 66 -6.97 -12.60 12.11
N ARG A 67 -7.48 -11.56 12.78
CA ARG A 67 -8.33 -10.56 12.13
C ARG A 67 -7.63 -9.89 10.95
N ALA A 68 -6.34 -9.59 11.09
CA ALA A 68 -5.53 -9.03 10.00
C ALA A 68 -5.33 -10.04 8.85
N GLY A 69 -5.09 -11.32 9.16
CA GLY A 69 -4.99 -12.39 8.18
C GLY A 69 -6.28 -12.58 7.38
N LEU A 70 -7.43 -12.65 8.06
CA LEU A 70 -8.75 -12.74 7.41
C LEU A 70 -9.03 -11.50 6.54
N ALA A 71 -8.68 -10.31 7.02
CA ALA A 71 -8.78 -9.08 6.24
C ALA A 71 -7.90 -9.11 4.98
N LEU A 72 -6.67 -9.62 5.09
CA LEU A 72 -5.77 -9.81 3.96
C LEU A 72 -6.34 -10.82 2.95
N THR A 73 -6.89 -11.95 3.44
CA THR A 73 -7.55 -12.95 2.58
C THR A 73 -8.69 -12.33 1.77
N ARG A 74 -9.53 -11.50 2.41
CA ARG A 74 -10.59 -10.77 1.71
C ARG A 74 -10.04 -9.75 0.71
N ALA A 75 -9.00 -9.00 1.08
CA ALA A 75 -8.37 -8.02 0.17
C ALA A 75 -7.71 -8.68 -1.04
N ALA A 76 -7.24 -9.92 -0.89
CA ALA A 76 -6.74 -10.76 -1.98
C ALA A 76 -7.87 -11.46 -2.78
N ALA A 77 -9.13 -11.12 -2.52
CA ALA A 77 -10.31 -11.72 -3.16
C ALA A 77 -10.41 -13.25 -3.01
N LEU A 78 -9.85 -13.80 -1.93
CA LEU A 78 -9.90 -15.23 -1.64
C LEU A 78 -11.11 -15.57 -0.75
N PRO A 79 -11.67 -16.78 -0.87
CA PRO A 79 -12.74 -17.24 0.01
C PRO A 79 -12.32 -17.16 1.48
N CYS A 80 -13.12 -16.46 2.29
CA CYS A 80 -12.84 -16.22 3.70
C CYS A 80 -14.14 -16.30 4.49
N ARG A 81 -14.21 -17.20 5.47
CA ARG A 81 -15.30 -17.26 6.44
C ARG A 81 -14.91 -16.50 7.69
N GLU A 82 -15.84 -15.78 8.30
CA GLU A 82 -15.63 -15.16 9.61
C GLU A 82 -15.92 -16.17 10.73
N PRO A 83 -15.28 -16.05 11.91
CA PRO A 83 -15.67 -16.81 13.09
C PRO A 83 -17.10 -16.44 13.51
N GLU A 84 -17.87 -17.42 13.98
CA GLU A 84 -19.27 -17.22 14.39
C GLU A 84 -19.39 -16.54 15.75
N ASN A 85 -18.38 -16.72 16.61
CA ASN A 85 -18.36 -16.20 17.97
C ASN A 85 -16.91 -16.04 18.47
N ASP A 86 -16.78 -15.36 19.61
CA ASP A 86 -15.48 -15.05 20.23
C ASP A 86 -14.70 -16.31 20.63
N VAL A 87 -15.39 -17.38 21.06
CA VAL A 87 -14.74 -18.64 21.44
C VAL A 87 -14.07 -19.29 20.23
N GLU A 88 -14.76 -19.30 19.10
CA GLU A 88 -14.22 -19.81 17.85
C GLU A 88 -13.08 -18.93 17.34
N GLU A 89 -13.20 -17.60 17.46
CA GLU A 89 -12.13 -16.66 17.13
C GLU A 89 -10.85 -16.97 17.92
N ASP A 90 -10.96 -17.19 19.24
CA ASP A 90 -9.83 -17.54 20.09
C ASP A 90 -9.18 -18.87 19.71
N VAL A 91 -9.98 -19.86 19.29
CA VAL A 91 -9.47 -21.16 18.80
C VAL A 91 -8.74 -20.96 17.47
N TRP A 92 -9.33 -20.22 16.53
CA TRP A 92 -8.73 -19.95 15.23
C TRP A 92 -7.45 -19.11 15.36
N ALA A 93 -7.41 -18.18 16.30
CA ALA A 93 -6.25 -17.34 16.56
C ALA A 93 -5.05 -18.17 17.03
N ARG A 94 -5.29 -19.13 17.93
CA ARG A 94 -4.28 -20.08 18.39
C ARG A 94 -3.86 -21.03 17.26
N ALA A 95 -4.81 -21.55 16.50
CA ALA A 95 -4.52 -22.44 15.37
C ALA A 95 -3.68 -21.74 14.29
N LEU A 96 -3.98 -20.48 13.95
CA LEU A 96 -3.19 -19.67 13.02
C LEU A 96 -1.76 -19.48 13.54
N ALA A 97 -1.62 -19.05 14.79
CA ALA A 97 -0.31 -18.83 15.40
C ALA A 97 0.52 -20.12 15.39
N GLU A 98 -0.09 -21.24 15.76
CA GLU A 98 0.56 -22.55 15.76
C GLU A 98 0.96 -23.00 14.36
N ALA A 99 0.11 -22.80 13.35
CA ALA A 99 0.38 -23.17 11.96
C ALA A 99 1.47 -22.32 11.29
N LEU A 100 1.70 -21.10 11.78
CA LEU A 100 2.80 -20.24 11.34
C LEU A 100 4.14 -20.61 11.99
N GLU A 101 4.12 -21.21 13.18
CA GLU A 101 5.33 -21.72 13.84
C GLU A 101 5.69 -23.14 13.39
N ARG A 102 4.68 -23.99 13.15
CA ARG A 102 4.83 -25.40 12.79
C ARG A 102 3.98 -25.73 11.57
N GLU A 103 4.64 -26.10 10.47
CA GLU A 103 3.97 -26.41 9.20
C GLU A 103 2.93 -27.55 9.32
N THR A 104 3.18 -28.50 10.22
CA THR A 104 2.34 -29.70 10.44
C THR A 104 1.18 -29.50 11.40
N ALA A 105 0.94 -28.29 11.90
CA ALA A 105 -0.16 -28.04 12.83
C ALA A 105 -1.53 -28.28 12.15
N ALA A 106 -2.48 -28.81 12.91
CA ALA A 106 -3.84 -28.98 12.43
C ALA A 106 -4.53 -27.61 12.33
N VAL A 107 -5.12 -27.33 11.16
CA VAL A 107 -5.80 -26.07 10.87
C VAL A 107 -7.26 -26.36 10.54
N PRO A 108 -8.23 -25.60 11.09
CA PRO A 108 -9.61 -25.66 10.63
C PRO A 108 -9.70 -25.40 9.13
N GLY A 109 -10.47 -26.20 8.38
CA GLY A 109 -10.54 -26.09 6.91
C GLY A 109 -10.91 -24.69 6.40
N ALA A 110 -11.72 -23.95 7.16
CA ALA A 110 -12.10 -22.57 6.85
C ALA A 110 -10.93 -21.56 6.93
N LEU A 111 -9.84 -21.91 7.61
CA LEU A 111 -8.68 -21.07 7.84
C LEU A 111 -7.48 -21.46 6.95
N THR A 112 -7.54 -22.60 6.25
CA THR A 112 -6.44 -23.11 5.41
C THR A 112 -5.96 -22.09 4.39
N GLY A 113 -6.87 -21.43 3.66
CA GLY A 113 -6.49 -20.40 2.68
C GLY A 113 -5.80 -19.19 3.30
N THR A 114 -6.21 -18.78 4.49
CA THR A 114 -5.57 -17.69 5.24
C THR A 114 -4.18 -18.08 5.73
N VAL A 115 -4.00 -19.32 6.24
CA VAL A 115 -2.67 -19.82 6.65
C VAL A 115 -1.72 -19.85 5.46
N GLU A 116 -2.15 -20.40 4.33
CA GLU A 116 -1.31 -20.48 3.13
C GLU A 116 -0.94 -19.09 2.60
N LEU A 117 -1.88 -18.14 2.61
CA LEU A 117 -1.60 -16.75 2.25
C LEU A 117 -0.58 -16.10 3.19
N CYS A 118 -0.72 -16.30 4.51
CA CYS A 118 0.24 -15.76 5.49
C CYS A 118 1.63 -16.39 5.33
N ARG A 119 1.72 -17.68 5.02
CA ARG A 119 2.98 -18.37 4.71
C ARG A 119 3.61 -17.83 3.43
N ARG A 120 2.82 -17.62 2.38
CA ARG A 120 3.25 -17.00 1.13
C ARG A 120 3.80 -15.60 1.37
N LEU A 121 3.10 -14.77 2.15
CA LEU A 121 3.56 -13.45 2.53
C LEU A 121 4.89 -13.50 3.31
N ARG A 122 5.03 -14.44 4.25
CA ARG A 122 6.29 -14.66 4.99
C ARG A 122 7.45 -15.05 4.05
N ALA A 123 7.20 -15.97 3.13
CA ALA A 123 8.19 -16.41 2.15
C ALA A 123 8.65 -15.26 1.23
N MET A 124 7.72 -14.39 0.84
CA MET A 124 7.99 -13.22 -0.02
C MET A 124 8.36 -11.96 0.77
N GLY A 125 8.57 -12.04 2.09
CA GLY A 125 8.65 -10.87 2.96
C GLY A 125 9.68 -9.83 2.52
N ARG A 126 10.86 -10.27 2.05
CA ARG A 126 11.90 -9.36 1.54
C ARG A 126 11.47 -8.62 0.28
N GLU A 127 10.83 -9.31 -0.65
CA GLU A 127 10.35 -8.73 -1.92
C GLU A 127 9.21 -7.75 -1.67
N VAL A 128 8.28 -8.11 -0.77
CA VAL A 128 7.16 -7.25 -0.37
C VAL A 128 7.67 -6.00 0.35
N SER A 129 8.64 -6.13 1.26
CA SER A 129 9.28 -4.98 1.94
C SER A 129 9.96 -4.06 0.93
N ALA A 130 10.77 -4.61 0.03
CA ALA A 130 11.45 -3.84 -1.00
C ALA A 130 10.48 -3.12 -1.95
N ALA A 131 9.39 -3.78 -2.33
CA ALA A 131 8.36 -3.20 -3.19
C ALA A 131 7.54 -2.11 -2.48
N LEU A 132 7.28 -2.24 -1.18
CA LEU A 132 6.66 -1.19 -0.38
C LEU A 132 7.57 0.03 -0.28
N GLU A 133 8.85 -0.16 0.05
CA GLU A 133 9.85 0.92 0.12
C GLU A 133 10.06 1.61 -1.23
N ALA A 134 10.16 0.85 -2.32
CA ALA A 134 10.33 1.42 -3.66
C ALA A 134 9.17 2.34 -4.04
N ALA A 135 7.95 1.92 -3.76
CA ALA A 135 6.77 2.72 -4.04
C ALA A 135 6.60 3.92 -3.09
N GLU A 136 7.10 3.85 -1.85
CA GLU A 136 7.22 5.05 -0.99
C GLU A 136 8.20 6.06 -1.59
N ARG A 137 9.37 5.61 -2.08
CA ARG A 137 10.35 6.48 -2.76
C ARG A 137 9.76 7.11 -4.02
N GLU A 138 9.07 6.35 -4.85
CA GLU A 138 8.40 6.87 -6.06
C GLU A 138 7.35 7.95 -5.71
N GLN A 139 6.60 7.78 -4.62
CA GLN A 139 5.64 8.79 -4.17
C GLN A 139 6.34 10.07 -3.69
N GLU A 140 7.43 9.95 -2.94
CA GLU A 140 8.22 11.10 -2.51
C GLU A 140 8.83 11.86 -3.70
N GLU A 141 9.38 11.14 -4.67
CA GLU A 141 9.95 11.72 -5.89
C GLU A 141 8.86 12.40 -6.74
N SER A 142 7.70 11.77 -6.90
CA SER A 142 6.55 12.35 -7.62
C SER A 142 6.07 13.65 -6.98
N GLN A 143 5.95 13.69 -5.65
CA GLN A 143 5.54 14.91 -4.93
C GLN A 143 6.58 16.03 -5.06
N LYS A 144 7.87 15.71 -4.97
CA LYS A 144 8.95 16.69 -5.17
C LYS A 144 8.93 17.25 -6.59
N GLY A 145 8.83 16.39 -7.60
CA GLY A 145 8.74 16.81 -9.01
C GLY A 145 7.53 17.69 -9.30
N GLN A 146 6.35 17.35 -8.76
CA GLN A 146 5.15 18.18 -8.92
C GLN A 146 5.31 19.57 -8.30
N ARG A 147 5.96 19.68 -7.12
CA ARG A 147 6.24 20.97 -6.48
C ARG A 147 7.20 21.82 -7.30
N GLU A 148 8.29 21.23 -7.79
CA GLU A 148 9.25 21.93 -8.64
C GLU A 148 8.59 22.44 -9.92
N GLU A 149 7.75 21.63 -10.56
CA GLU A 149 7.07 22.04 -11.77
C GLU A 149 6.05 23.16 -11.53
N TRP A 150 5.34 23.13 -10.40
CA TRP A 150 4.45 24.22 -9.99
C TRP A 150 5.22 25.52 -9.73
N LEU A 151 6.33 25.45 -9.00
CA LEU A 151 7.20 26.61 -8.75
C LEU A 151 7.75 27.19 -10.05
N ARG A 152 8.16 26.33 -10.99
CA ARG A 152 8.62 26.75 -12.32
C ARG A 152 7.50 27.46 -13.09
N LYS A 153 6.27 26.93 -13.08
CA LYS A 153 5.11 27.57 -13.73
C LYS A 153 4.80 28.94 -13.09
N LEU A 154 4.86 29.05 -11.77
CA LEU A 154 4.69 30.33 -11.07
C LEU A 154 5.79 31.34 -11.40
N ALA A 155 7.04 30.92 -11.46
CA ALA A 155 8.16 31.79 -11.83
C ALA A 155 8.01 32.31 -13.27
N VAL A 156 7.62 31.45 -14.22
CA VAL A 156 7.36 31.85 -15.61
C VAL A 156 6.18 32.82 -15.68
N ALA A 157 5.09 32.56 -14.96
CA ALA A 157 3.94 33.45 -14.92
C ALA A 157 4.29 34.82 -14.32
N ALA A 158 5.05 34.85 -13.22
CA ALA A 158 5.52 36.09 -12.61
C ALA A 158 6.42 36.89 -13.56
N LEU A 159 7.31 36.20 -14.29
CA LEU A 159 8.16 36.85 -15.29
C LEU A 159 7.31 37.47 -16.40
N LEU A 160 6.34 36.74 -16.97
CA LEU A 160 5.44 37.24 -18.00
C LEU A 160 4.60 38.44 -17.52
N VAL A 161 4.08 38.40 -16.30
CA VAL A 161 3.35 39.51 -15.69
C VAL A 161 4.26 40.72 -15.53
N LEU A 162 5.50 40.53 -15.06
CA LEU A 162 6.48 41.60 -14.94
C LEU A 162 6.82 42.21 -16.30
N THR A 163 7.04 41.39 -17.34
CA THR A 163 7.32 41.89 -18.69
C THR A 163 6.13 42.67 -19.26
N ALA A 164 4.90 42.17 -19.07
CA ALA A 164 3.68 42.86 -19.49
C ALA A 164 3.48 44.18 -18.74
N PHE A 165 3.71 44.18 -17.43
CA PHE A 165 3.65 45.38 -16.59
C PHE A 165 4.68 46.43 -17.02
N LEU A 166 5.94 46.00 -17.24
CA LEU A 166 6.99 46.89 -17.73
C LEU A 166 6.68 47.44 -19.12
N TYR A 167 6.10 46.63 -20.01
CA TYR A 167 5.67 47.09 -21.33
C TYR A 167 4.56 48.15 -21.24
N CYS A 168 3.56 47.92 -20.39
CA CYS A 168 2.46 48.87 -20.18
C CYS A 168 2.96 50.18 -19.54
N ASN A 169 3.83 50.11 -18.54
CA ASN A 169 4.41 51.31 -17.91
C ASN A 169 5.44 52.03 -18.80
N ARG A 170 6.13 51.33 -19.70
CA ARG A 170 7.02 51.98 -20.69
C ARG A 170 6.26 52.70 -21.80
N ALA A 171 5.01 52.33 -22.07
CA ALA A 171 4.22 53.01 -23.10
C ALA A 171 3.85 54.46 -22.74
N GLU A 172 4.10 54.89 -21.49
CA GLU A 172 3.99 56.30 -21.08
C GLU A 172 5.18 57.15 -21.55
N GLU A 173 6.31 56.53 -21.96
CA GLU A 173 7.40 57.24 -22.64
C GLU A 173 7.06 57.36 -24.14
N THR A 174 6.51 58.52 -24.50
CA THR A 174 6.21 58.98 -25.87
C THR A 174 7.18 58.46 -26.93
N PRO A 175 6.70 57.90 -28.06
CA PRO A 175 7.60 57.49 -29.13
C PRO A 175 8.27 58.74 -29.70
N GLU A 176 9.59 58.86 -29.55
CA GLU A 176 10.38 59.81 -30.33
C GLU A 176 10.17 59.49 -31.81
N ARG A 177 9.32 60.32 -32.42
CA ARG A 177 9.04 60.40 -33.83
C ARG A 177 10.39 60.60 -34.53
N ARG A 178 10.99 59.53 -35.05
CA ARG A 178 12.09 59.63 -36.02
C ARG A 178 11.59 60.48 -37.18
N VAL A 179 12.01 61.74 -37.18
CA VAL A 179 11.86 62.64 -38.32
C VAL A 179 12.73 62.07 -39.43
N GLN A 180 12.10 61.45 -40.43
CA GLN A 180 12.73 61.22 -41.72
C GLN A 180 13.00 62.59 -42.36
N PRO A 181 14.25 62.97 -42.68
CA PRO A 181 14.46 64.06 -43.59
C PRO A 181 14.08 63.56 -44.99
N ARG A 182 12.89 63.95 -45.44
CA ARG A 182 12.59 64.09 -46.86
C ARG A 182 13.45 65.24 -47.38
N SER A 183 14.44 64.93 -48.21
CA SER A 183 14.97 65.88 -49.17
C SER A 183 14.88 65.24 -50.55
N MET A 184 13.92 65.76 -51.32
CA MET A 184 13.77 65.61 -52.75
C MET A 184 14.85 66.40 -53.50
N GLU A 185 15.08 65.98 -54.76
CA GLU A 185 15.72 66.71 -55.87
C GLU A 185 17.24 66.98 -55.73
N ARG A 186 18.09 66.84 -56.75
CA ARG A 186 17.93 66.74 -58.22
C ARG A 186 19.21 66.14 -58.80
#